data_AF-A0AAF0J216-F1
#
_entry.id   AF-A0AAF0J216-F1
#
_cell.length_a   1.000
_cell.length_b   1.000
_cell.length_c   1.000
_cell.angle_alpha   90.00
_cell.angle_beta   90.00
_cell.angle_gamma   90.00
#
_symmetry.space_group_name_H-M   'P 1'
#
loop_
_entity.id
_entity.type
_entity.pdbx_description
1 polymer ?
#
loop_
_entity_poly.entity_id
_entity_poly.type
_entity_poly.pdbx_seq_one_letter_code
_entity_poly.pdbx_strand_id
1 'polypeptide(L)'
;MSNEPSYEDYVERYDLCSNVSIHYSEKYSDDKWEYRHVILPKPFLKRIPKSYFDPEEPGVLRILSDAEWRGIGITQSLGWEHYEVHAPEPHILLFRREKDYQEKYGPQGKPSDAAKIKAAQATSAPAHP
;
A
#
# COMPACT_ATOMS: atom_id res chain seq x y z
N MET A 1 -22.15 -8.76 -30.25
CA MET A 1 -21.60 -7.44 -29.85
C MET A 1 -20.90 -7.61 -28.52
N SER A 2 -19.68 -8.12 -28.55
CA SER A 2 -18.85 -8.23 -27.35
C SER A 2 -18.19 -6.88 -27.17
N ASN A 3 -18.76 -6.02 -26.31
CA ASN A 3 -18.03 -4.84 -25.85
C ASN A 3 -17.03 -5.32 -24.80
N GLU A 4 -15.91 -5.86 -25.28
CA GLU A 4 -14.72 -5.99 -24.45
C GLU A 4 -14.11 -4.59 -24.34
N PRO A 5 -14.01 -4.02 -23.13
CA PRO A 5 -13.45 -2.69 -22.97
C PRO A 5 -11.99 -2.68 -23.47
N SER A 6 -11.64 -1.65 -24.23
CA SER A 6 -10.28 -1.41 -24.67
C SER A 6 -9.34 -1.22 -23.46
N TYR A 7 -8.04 -1.48 -23.63
CA TYR A 7 -7.04 -1.15 -22.60
C TYR A 7 -7.12 0.33 -22.18
N GLU A 8 -7.41 1.23 -23.12
CA GLU A 8 -7.64 2.65 -22.87
C GLU A 8 -8.90 2.89 -21.99
N ASP A 9 -9.99 2.16 -22.22
CA ASP A 9 -11.20 2.21 -21.37
C ASP A 9 -10.92 1.70 -19.95
N TYR A 10 -10.07 0.67 -19.82
CA TYR A 10 -9.59 0.21 -18.52
C TYR A 10 -8.79 1.31 -17.84
N VAL A 11 -7.84 1.92 -18.54
CA VAL A 11 -7.01 3.02 -18.01
C VAL A 11 -7.89 4.20 -17.60
N GLU A 12 -8.86 4.63 -18.42
CA GLU A 12 -9.77 5.73 -18.07
C GLU A 12 -10.64 5.40 -16.85
N ARG A 13 -11.18 4.18 -16.75
CA ARG A 13 -11.94 3.74 -15.58
C ARG A 13 -11.07 3.65 -14.33
N TYR A 14 -9.83 3.23 -14.48
CA TYR A 14 -8.82 3.22 -13.43
C TYR A 14 -8.44 4.64 -13.00
N ASP A 15 -8.28 5.59 -13.93
CA ASP A 15 -7.98 6.99 -13.62
C ASP A 15 -9.17 7.69 -12.93
N LEU A 16 -10.41 7.36 -13.32
CA LEU A 16 -11.59 7.90 -12.67
C LEU A 16 -11.74 7.39 -11.22
N CYS A 17 -11.50 6.09 -11.01
CA CYS A 17 -11.54 5.47 -9.68
C CYS A 17 -10.36 5.89 -8.80
N SER A 18 -9.15 5.92 -9.37
CA SER A 18 -7.93 6.32 -8.67
C SER A 18 -8.06 7.74 -8.17
N ASN A 19 -8.72 8.66 -8.89
CA ASN A 19 -8.89 10.04 -8.43
C ASN A 19 -9.79 10.23 -7.19
N VAL A 20 -10.56 9.21 -6.77
CA VAL A 20 -11.55 9.34 -5.67
C VAL A 20 -11.18 8.48 -4.46
N SER A 21 -10.65 7.27 -4.66
CA SER A 21 -10.38 6.34 -3.56
C SER A 21 -9.12 5.50 -3.78
N ILE A 22 -8.56 4.99 -2.69
CA ILE A 22 -7.46 4.02 -2.72
C ILE A 22 -7.96 2.72 -3.37
N HIS A 23 -7.32 2.30 -4.45
CA HIS A 23 -7.64 1.07 -5.16
C HIS A 23 -6.66 -0.05 -4.82
N TYR A 24 -7.17 -1.27 -4.68
CA TYR A 24 -6.38 -2.45 -4.33
C TYR A 24 -6.47 -3.46 -5.46
N SER A 25 -5.33 -3.90 -5.99
CA SER A 25 -5.31 -4.92 -7.02
C SER A 25 -5.74 -6.29 -6.50
N GLU A 26 -6.09 -7.17 -7.44
CA GLU A 26 -6.11 -8.60 -7.16
C GLU A 26 -4.72 -9.08 -6.72
N LYS A 27 -4.70 -10.16 -5.96
CA LYS A 27 -3.45 -10.76 -5.48
C LYS A 27 -2.91 -11.68 -6.56
N TYR A 28 -1.61 -11.63 -6.77
CA TYR A 28 -0.89 -12.56 -7.62
C TYR A 28 0.25 -13.17 -6.82
N SER A 29 0.66 -14.40 -7.11
CA SER A 29 1.66 -15.10 -6.30
C SER A 29 2.65 -15.85 -7.17
N ASP A 30 3.88 -15.91 -6.73
CA ASP A 30 4.87 -16.86 -7.23
C ASP A 30 5.03 -18.05 -6.26
N ASP A 31 6.16 -18.74 -6.33
CA ASP A 31 6.48 -19.88 -5.47
C ASP A 31 6.71 -19.49 -4.00
N LYS A 32 7.13 -18.25 -3.73
CA LYS A 32 7.60 -17.79 -2.41
C LYS A 32 6.77 -16.65 -1.82
N TRP A 33 6.21 -15.79 -2.65
CA TRP A 33 5.57 -14.54 -2.27
C TRP A 33 4.18 -14.38 -2.90
N GLU A 34 3.32 -13.70 -2.16
CA GLU A 34 2.08 -13.11 -2.62
C GLU A 34 2.31 -11.61 -2.79
N TYR A 35 1.80 -11.05 -3.88
CA TYR A 35 1.99 -9.68 -4.31
C TYR A 35 0.64 -9.01 -4.55
N ARG A 36 0.64 -7.69 -4.37
CA ARG A 36 -0.48 -6.80 -4.68
C ARG A 36 0.08 -5.40 -4.90
N HIS A 37 -0.55 -4.64 -5.78
CA HIS A 37 -0.29 -3.21 -5.88
C HIS A 37 -1.48 -2.42 -5.33
N VAL A 38 -1.17 -1.26 -4.73
CA VAL A 38 -2.16 -0.31 -4.25
C VAL A 38 -1.98 0.98 -5.02
N ILE A 39 -3.07 1.48 -5.60
CA ILE A 39 -3.07 2.72 -6.37
C ILE A 39 -3.68 3.81 -5.49
N LEU A 40 -2.88 4.81 -5.16
CA LEU A 40 -3.32 5.99 -4.44
C LEU A 40 -3.93 7.01 -5.42
N PRO A 41 -4.88 7.83 -4.94
CA PRO A 41 -5.31 8.98 -5.71
C PRO A 41 -4.18 9.95 -5.98
N LYS A 42 -4.03 10.36 -7.24
CA LYS A 42 -3.04 11.38 -7.66
C LYS A 42 -3.15 12.67 -6.81
N PRO A 43 -4.36 13.17 -6.45
CA PRO A 43 -4.49 14.32 -5.55
C PRO A 43 -4.01 14.06 -4.12
N PHE A 44 -4.03 12.80 -3.66
CA PHE A 44 -3.61 12.40 -2.32
C PHE A 44 -2.10 12.49 -2.15
N LEU A 45 -1.31 12.17 -3.18
CA LEU A 45 0.15 12.30 -3.15
C LEU A 45 0.60 13.70 -2.72
N LYS A 46 -0.09 14.75 -3.19
CA LYS A 46 0.24 16.15 -2.84
C LYS A 46 0.05 16.47 -1.34
N ARG A 47 -0.70 15.65 -0.60
CA ARG A 47 -0.97 15.82 0.83
C ARG A 47 -0.03 15.01 1.71
N ILE A 48 0.72 14.07 1.14
CA ILE A 48 1.66 13.24 1.89
C ILE A 48 2.85 14.10 2.33
N PRO A 49 3.36 13.93 3.56
CA PRO A 49 4.55 14.65 4.03
C PRO A 49 5.76 14.42 3.11
N LYS A 50 6.54 15.48 2.86
CA LYS A 50 7.75 15.41 2.02
C LYS A 50 8.78 14.39 2.51
N SER A 51 8.79 14.06 3.80
CA SER A 51 9.67 13.04 4.40
C SER A 51 9.36 11.61 3.96
N TYR A 52 8.23 11.37 3.30
CA TYR A 52 7.82 10.07 2.77
C TYR A 52 8.16 9.94 1.29
N PHE A 53 8.70 11.01 0.68
CA PHE A 53 9.24 10.98 -0.66
C PHE A 53 10.73 10.69 -0.61
N ASP A 54 11.22 10.10 -1.69
CA ASP A 54 12.64 9.85 -1.87
C ASP A 54 13.39 11.19 -2.06
N PRO A 55 14.49 11.43 -1.32
CA PRO A 55 15.27 12.66 -1.46
C PRO A 55 16.04 12.74 -2.78
N GLU A 56 16.37 11.61 -3.40
CA GLU A 56 17.11 11.54 -4.66
C GLU A 56 16.17 11.62 -5.87
N GLU A 57 14.95 11.10 -5.75
CA GLU A 57 13.94 11.09 -6.81
C GLU A 57 12.67 11.90 -6.46
N PRO A 58 12.57 13.17 -6.91
CA PRO A 58 11.45 14.03 -6.55
C PRO A 58 10.13 13.51 -7.13
N GLY A 59 9.17 13.30 -6.23
CA GLY A 59 7.81 12.83 -6.58
C GLY A 59 7.61 11.33 -6.44
N VAL A 60 8.66 10.58 -6.16
CA VAL A 60 8.64 9.14 -5.89
C VAL A 60 8.54 8.92 -4.38
N LEU A 61 7.65 8.06 -3.91
CA LEU A 61 7.57 7.70 -2.49
C LEU A 61 8.76 6.82 -2.12
N ARG A 62 9.40 7.02 -0.96
CA ARG A 62 10.39 6.05 -0.48
C ARG A 62 9.70 4.77 -0.01
N ILE A 63 10.49 3.77 0.37
CA ILE A 63 9.96 2.59 1.07
C ILE A 63 9.34 3.02 2.41
N LEU A 64 8.03 2.82 2.51
CA LEU A 64 7.23 3.08 3.71
C LEU A 64 7.16 1.84 4.61
N SER A 65 7.29 2.05 5.91
CA SER A 65 7.03 1.03 6.93
C SER A 65 5.53 0.78 7.14
N ASP A 66 5.17 -0.32 7.81
CA ASP A 66 3.78 -0.67 8.14
C ASP A 66 2.99 0.49 8.77
N ALA A 67 3.57 1.15 9.76
CA ALA A 67 2.94 2.29 10.41
C ALA A 67 2.73 3.49 9.46
N GLU A 68 3.68 3.73 8.56
CA GLU A 68 3.65 4.88 7.66
C GLU A 68 2.60 4.70 6.57
N TRP A 69 2.58 3.57 5.86
CA TRP A 69 1.58 3.35 4.82
C TRP A 69 0.17 3.16 5.41
N ARG A 70 0.03 2.59 6.61
CA ARG A 70 -1.25 2.57 7.34
C ARG A 70 -1.70 3.98 7.72
N GLY A 71 -0.77 4.84 8.14
CA GLY A 71 -1.04 6.24 8.49
C GLY A 71 -1.55 7.08 7.31
N ILE A 72 -1.19 6.71 6.07
CA ILE A 72 -1.71 7.35 4.84
C ILE A 72 -3.13 6.87 4.51
N GLY A 73 -3.64 5.84 5.20
CA GLY A 73 -4.99 5.30 5.02
C GLY A 73 -5.06 4.01 4.19
N ILE A 74 -3.92 3.43 3.82
CA ILE A 74 -3.90 2.11 3.18
C ILE A 74 -4.27 1.05 4.23
N THR A 75 -5.29 0.26 3.93
CA THR A 75 -5.81 -0.78 4.84
C THR A 75 -5.70 -2.15 4.19
N GLN A 76 -4.92 -3.04 4.81
CA GLN A 76 -4.72 -4.41 4.36
C GLN A 76 -4.40 -5.32 5.54
N SER A 77 -4.47 -6.63 5.30
CA SER A 77 -4.18 -7.67 6.29
C SER A 77 -2.74 -7.59 6.82
N LEU A 78 -2.41 -8.37 7.83
CA LEU A 78 -1.05 -8.41 8.35
C LEU A 78 -0.09 -9.13 7.39
N GLY A 79 1.20 -8.80 7.51
CA GLY A 79 2.29 -9.43 6.77
C GLY A 79 2.64 -8.79 5.42
N TRP A 80 1.93 -7.74 5.00
CA TRP A 80 2.27 -7.00 3.78
C TRP A 80 3.41 -6.03 4.03
N GLU A 81 4.41 -6.10 3.16
CA GLU A 81 5.60 -5.27 3.16
C GLU A 81 5.66 -4.47 1.87
N HIS A 82 5.76 -3.14 1.98
CA HIS A 82 6.06 -2.30 0.83
C HIS A 82 7.53 -2.54 0.46
N TYR A 83 7.79 -3.14 -0.70
CA TYR A 83 9.12 -3.68 -1.01
C TYR A 83 9.83 -2.94 -2.13
N GLU A 84 9.09 -2.28 -3.01
CA GLU A 84 9.65 -1.61 -4.18
C GLU A 84 8.77 -0.43 -4.57
N VAL A 85 9.39 0.57 -5.19
CA VAL A 85 8.73 1.76 -5.67
C VAL A 85 8.73 1.77 -7.19
N HIS A 86 7.60 2.14 -7.78
CA HIS A 86 7.49 2.28 -9.22
C HIS A 86 7.67 3.75 -9.63
N ALA A 87 8.87 4.13 -10.04
CA ALA A 87 9.19 5.52 -10.43
C ALA A 87 8.32 6.10 -11.56
N PRO A 88 7.96 5.35 -12.63
CA PRO A 88 7.08 5.88 -13.69
C PRO A 88 5.68 6.27 -13.20
N GLU A 89 5.15 5.53 -12.22
CA GLU A 89 3.82 5.79 -11.65
C GLU A 89 3.90 5.83 -10.11
N PRO A 90 4.31 6.96 -9.52
CA PRO A 90 4.62 7.05 -8.08
C PRO A 90 3.39 6.91 -7.16
N HIS A 91 2.20 6.89 -7.75
CA HIS A 91 0.94 6.64 -7.07
C HIS A 91 0.66 5.14 -6.91
N ILE A 92 1.47 4.26 -7.50
CA ILE A 92 1.37 2.82 -7.37
C ILE A 92 2.41 2.33 -6.36
N LEU A 93 1.94 1.71 -5.28
CA LEU A 93 2.77 1.11 -4.24
C LEU A 93 2.75 -0.42 -4.38
N LEU A 94 3.94 -1.03 -4.36
CA LEU A 94 4.10 -2.46 -4.53
C LEU A 94 4.27 -3.14 -3.17
N PHE A 95 3.37 -4.07 -2.87
CA PHE A 95 3.39 -4.84 -1.64
C PHE A 95 3.68 -6.32 -1.94
N ARG A 96 4.43 -6.95 -1.03
CA ARG A 96 4.63 -8.40 -1.02
C ARG A 96 4.38 -8.95 0.38
N ARG A 97 4.06 -10.24 0.46
CA ARG A 97 3.84 -10.99 1.70
C ARG A 97 4.29 -12.43 1.46
N GLU A 98 4.83 -13.11 2.47
CA GLU A 98 5.15 -14.54 2.31
C GLU A 98 3.87 -15.34 2.01
N LYS A 99 3.93 -16.25 1.05
CA LYS A 99 2.76 -17.04 0.64
C LYS A 99 2.19 -17.86 1.82
N ASP A 100 3.06 -18.49 2.59
CA ASP A 100 2.67 -19.29 3.77
C ASP A 100 2.42 -18.42 5.02
N TYR A 101 2.44 -17.09 4.93
CA TYR A 101 2.36 -16.21 6.10
C TYR A 101 1.13 -16.54 6.96
N GLN A 102 -0.01 -16.71 6.31
CA GLN A 102 -1.27 -16.92 7.00
C GLN A 102 -1.38 -18.32 7.62
N GLU A 103 -0.70 -19.30 7.04
CA GLU A 103 -0.59 -20.65 7.58
C GLU A 103 0.39 -20.70 8.76
N LYS A 104 1.54 -20.02 8.64
CA LYS A 104 2.60 -19.99 9.66
C LYS A 104 2.21 -19.23 10.92
N TYR A 105 1.45 -18.13 10.79
CA TYR A 105 1.19 -17.21 11.90
C TYR A 105 -0.30 -17.02 12.22
N GLY A 106 -1.19 -17.60 11.44
CA GLY A 106 -2.63 -17.48 11.63
C GLY A 106 -3.14 -16.03 11.52
N PRO A 107 -4.37 -15.76 12.00
CA PRO A 107 -4.98 -14.43 11.94
C PRO A 107 -4.30 -13.39 12.84
N GLN A 108 -3.48 -13.83 13.81
CA GLN A 108 -2.77 -12.96 14.75
C GLN A 108 -1.48 -12.38 14.17
N GLY A 109 -0.95 -12.97 13.08
CA GLY A 109 0.27 -12.51 12.42
C GLY A 109 1.56 -12.82 13.20
N LYS A 110 2.71 -12.44 12.65
CA LYS A 110 4.00 -12.64 13.33
C LYS A 110 4.00 -11.90 14.68
N PRO A 111 4.68 -12.43 15.72
CA PRO A 111 4.78 -11.75 17.02
C PRO A 111 5.31 -10.30 16.91
N SER A 112 6.20 -10.07 15.95
CA SER A 112 6.72 -8.74 15.62
C SER A 112 5.65 -7.78 15.12
N ASP A 113 4.65 -8.27 14.39
CA ASP A 113 3.59 -7.43 13.83
C ASP A 113 2.54 -7.10 14.89
N ALA A 114 2.23 -8.02 15.80
CA ALA A 114 1.42 -7.73 16.98
C ALA A 114 2.07 -6.68 17.90
N ALA A 115 3.40 -6.74 18.07
CA ALA A 115 4.16 -5.73 18.80
C ALA A 115 4.14 -4.36 18.11
N LYS A 116 4.25 -4.32 16.77
CA LYS A 116 4.15 -3.08 15.98
C LYS A 116 2.77 -2.43 16.08
N ILE A 117 1.69 -3.22 16.05
CA ILE A 117 0.32 -2.69 16.20
C ILE A 117 0.12 -2.06 17.59
N LYS A 118 0.59 -2.73 18.65
CA LYS A 118 0.53 -2.17 20.01
C LYS A 118 1.35 -0.89 20.15
N ALA A 119 2.53 -0.82 19.52
CA ALA A 119 3.37 0.38 19.54
C ALA A 119 2.71 1.55 18.78
N ALA A 120 2.13 1.31 17.60
CA ALA A 120 1.45 2.33 16.81
C ALA A 120 0.20 2.88 17.53
N GLN A 121 -0.54 2.05 18.25
CA GLN A 121 -1.70 2.47 19.06
C GLN A 121 -1.30 3.26 20.32
N ALA A 122 -0.09 3.06 20.86
CA ALA A 122 0.40 3.79 22.02
C ALA A 122 0.89 5.21 21.68
N THR A 123 1.32 5.45 20.44
CA THR A 123 1.80 6.77 19.98
C THR A 123 0.71 7.75 19.56
N SER A 124 -0.56 7.31 19.46
CA SER A 124 -1.70 8.17 19.10
C SER A 124 -2.50 8.70 20.29
N ALA A 125 -1.99 8.58 21.52
CA ALA A 125 -2.63 9.18 22.70
C ALA A 125 -2.39 10.71 22.67
N PRO A 126 -3.45 11.55 22.56
CA PRO A 126 -3.27 12.98 22.64
C PRO A 126 -2.92 13.34 24.09
N ALA A 127 -1.72 13.90 24.29
CA ALA A 127 -1.42 14.68 25.47
C ALA A 127 -2.32 15.92 25.44
N HIS A 128 -3.50 15.83 26.06
CA HIS A 128 -4.29 17.00 26.40
C HIS A 128 -3.88 17.49 27.81
N PRO A 129 -3.65 18.80 27.99
CA PRO A 129 -3.25 19.41 29.26
C PRO A 129 -4.37 19.42 30.30
#